data_AF-G5BEA2-F1
#
_entry.id   AF-G5BEA2-F1
#
_cell.length_a   1.000
_cell.length_b   1.000
_cell.length_c   1.000
_cell.angle_alpha   90.00
_cell.angle_beta   90.00
_cell.angle_gamma   90.00
#
_symmetry.space_group_name_H-M   'P 1'
#
loop_
_entity.id
_entity.type
_entity.pdbx_description
1 polymer ?
#
loop_
_entity_poly.entity_id
_entity_poly.type
_entity_poly.pdbx_seq_one_letter_code
_entity_poly.pdbx_strand_id
1 'polypeptide(L)'
;MVPKVKKEVPAPSKAEAKANALKEKKAVLKGIHGHKKKKIHTSPTFHHPKTLWLWRQPKYTQKSAPRRNKLDHYAIIKFPLTTESAMKKIEYNNTLVFIVDIKVNKHQIK
;
A
#
# COMPACT_ATOMS: atom_id res chain seq x y z
N MET A 1 -70.62 -8.91 -10.74
CA MET A 1 -69.54 -8.11 -11.36
C MET A 1 -69.93 -6.64 -11.24
N VAL A 2 -69.35 -5.90 -10.28
CA VAL A 2 -69.70 -4.49 -10.00
C VAL A 2 -68.68 -3.58 -10.70
N PRO A 3 -69.07 -2.65 -11.57
CA PRO A 3 -68.11 -1.76 -12.22
C PRO A 3 -67.62 -0.70 -11.24
N LYS A 4 -66.30 -0.60 -11.12
CA LYS A 4 -65.59 0.35 -10.25
C LYS A 4 -65.69 1.75 -10.84
N VAL A 5 -66.38 2.64 -10.13
CA VAL A 5 -66.52 4.07 -10.44
C VAL A 5 -65.13 4.71 -10.54
N LYS A 6 -64.80 5.28 -11.71
CA LYS A 6 -63.61 6.11 -11.90
C LYS A 6 -63.82 7.41 -11.12
N LYS A 7 -62.99 7.64 -10.10
CA LYS A 7 -62.92 8.91 -9.37
C LYS A 7 -62.20 9.92 -10.26
N GLU A 8 -62.90 10.95 -10.71
CA GLU A 8 -62.29 12.08 -11.41
C GLU A 8 -61.44 12.89 -10.42
N VAL A 9 -60.20 13.21 -10.81
CA VAL A 9 -59.28 14.02 -10.02
C VAL A 9 -59.69 15.50 -10.18
N PRO A 10 -59.88 16.27 -9.10
CA PRO A 10 -60.24 17.68 -9.19
C PRO A 10 -59.12 18.48 -9.87
N ALA A 11 -59.50 19.39 -10.77
CA ALA A 11 -58.56 20.26 -11.49
C ALA A 11 -57.72 21.10 -10.50
N PRO A 12 -56.40 21.23 -10.70
CA PRO A 12 -55.54 21.97 -9.79
C PRO A 12 -55.94 23.45 -9.73
N SER A 13 -55.90 24.03 -8.53
CA SER A 13 -56.21 25.44 -8.34
C SER A 13 -55.24 26.31 -9.16
N LYS A 14 -55.69 27.50 -9.60
CA LYS A 14 -54.84 28.41 -10.41
C LYS A 14 -53.51 28.76 -9.73
N ALA A 15 -53.44 28.70 -8.39
CA ALA A 15 -52.23 28.93 -7.62
C ALA A 15 -51.26 27.74 -7.70
N GLU A 16 -51.77 26.51 -7.60
CA GLU A 16 -50.97 25.28 -7.74
C GLU A 16 -50.44 25.12 -9.16
N ALA A 17 -51.24 25.46 -10.18
CA ALA A 17 -50.81 25.43 -11.58
C ALA A 17 -49.63 26.39 -11.83
N LYS A 18 -49.67 27.62 -11.27
CA LYS A 18 -48.57 28.58 -11.35
C LYS A 18 -47.32 28.09 -10.62
N ALA A 19 -47.47 27.50 -9.45
CA ALA A 19 -46.35 26.95 -8.67
C ALA A 19 -45.68 25.78 -9.40
N ASN A 20 -46.45 24.91 -10.04
CA ASN A 20 -45.95 23.79 -10.83
C ASN A 20 -45.25 24.28 -12.10
N ALA A 21 -45.82 25.25 -12.82
CA ALA A 21 -45.18 25.87 -13.98
C ALA A 21 -43.82 26.54 -13.63
N LEU A 22 -43.73 27.19 -12.47
CA LEU A 22 -42.47 27.80 -12.00
C LEU A 22 -41.42 26.74 -11.61
N LYS A 23 -41.84 25.61 -11.02
CA LYS A 23 -40.95 24.48 -10.71
C LYS A 23 -40.46 23.79 -11.98
N GLU A 24 -41.34 23.56 -12.94
CA GLU A 24 -41.00 23.00 -14.25
C GLU A 24 -40.05 23.92 -15.03
N LYS A 25 -40.32 25.23 -15.07
CA LYS A 25 -39.38 26.20 -15.68
C LYS A 25 -37.99 26.12 -15.06
N LYS A 26 -37.89 25.99 -13.73
CA LYS A 26 -36.60 25.83 -13.03
C LYS A 26 -35.94 24.48 -13.30
N ALA A 27 -36.72 23.41 -13.46
CA ALA A 27 -36.23 22.08 -13.80
C ALA A 27 -35.72 22.02 -15.25
N VAL A 28 -36.44 22.65 -16.19
CA VAL A 28 -36.03 22.81 -17.59
C VAL A 28 -34.73 23.59 -17.70
N LEU A 29 -34.60 24.71 -16.95
CA LEU A 29 -33.37 25.50 -16.91
C LEU A 29 -32.17 24.74 -16.31
N LYS A 30 -32.39 23.91 -15.27
CA LYS A 30 -31.35 23.02 -14.72
C LYS A 30 -31.00 21.85 -15.63
N GLY A 31 -31.90 21.47 -16.53
CA GLY A 31 -31.75 20.36 -17.46
C GLY A 31 -31.59 19.00 -16.78
N ILE A 32 -31.42 17.96 -17.60
CA ILE A 32 -31.29 16.54 -17.17
C ILE A 32 -30.05 16.32 -16.27
N HIS A 33 -29.10 17.26 -16.26
CA HIS A 33 -27.84 17.18 -15.54
C HIS A 33 -27.74 18.06 -14.28
N GLY A 34 -28.87 18.49 -13.71
CA GLY A 34 -28.91 19.38 -12.54
C GLY A 34 -28.23 18.86 -11.26
N HIS A 35 -27.91 17.56 -11.19
CA HIS A 35 -27.23 16.92 -10.06
C HIS A 35 -25.73 16.64 -10.30
N LYS A 36 -25.11 17.17 -11.37
CA LYS A 36 -23.66 17.03 -11.59
C LYS A 36 -22.86 17.80 -10.52
N LYS A 37 -22.43 17.11 -9.47
CA LYS A 37 -21.47 17.63 -8.48
C LYS A 37 -20.08 17.74 -9.13
N LYS A 38 -19.49 18.93 -9.10
CA LYS A 38 -18.11 19.18 -9.56
C LYS A 38 -17.13 18.88 -8.41
N LYS A 39 -15.94 18.35 -8.72
CA LYS A 39 -14.84 18.30 -7.76
C LYS A 39 -14.33 19.72 -7.54
N ILE A 40 -14.35 20.18 -6.28
CA ILE A 40 -13.82 21.47 -5.87
C ILE A 40 -12.41 21.24 -5.34
N HIS A 41 -11.43 21.94 -5.91
CA HIS A 41 -10.06 21.96 -5.41
C HIS A 41 -9.90 23.19 -4.52
N THR A 42 -9.53 22.99 -3.26
CA THR A 42 -9.38 24.06 -2.27
C THR A 42 -7.95 24.63 -2.21
N SER A 43 -6.95 23.87 -2.68
CA SER A 43 -5.57 24.33 -2.81
C SER A 43 -5.31 24.97 -4.19
N PRO A 44 -4.49 26.03 -4.26
CA PRO A 44 -4.04 26.57 -5.54
C PRO A 44 -2.99 25.67 -6.22
N THR A 45 -2.32 24.81 -5.44
CA THR A 45 -1.29 23.88 -5.93
C THR A 45 -1.92 22.57 -6.41
N PHE A 46 -1.53 22.12 -7.60
CA PHE A 46 -1.89 20.82 -8.14
C PHE A 46 -0.94 19.74 -7.63
N HIS A 47 -1.47 18.70 -6.97
CA HIS A 47 -0.68 17.58 -6.49
C HIS A 47 -0.89 16.36 -7.38
N HIS A 48 0.20 15.62 -7.64
CA HIS A 48 0.10 14.34 -8.30
C HIS A 48 -0.78 13.38 -7.48
N PRO A 49 -1.87 12.82 -8.04
CA PRO A 49 -2.72 11.90 -7.31
C PRO A 49 -1.95 10.62 -7.00
N LYS A 50 -2.22 10.02 -5.84
CA LYS A 50 -1.65 8.71 -5.54
C LYS A 50 -2.28 7.68 -6.49
N THR A 51 -1.44 7.05 -7.29
CA THR A 51 -1.82 6.00 -8.23
C THR A 51 -1.54 4.63 -7.64
N LEU A 52 -2.16 3.59 -8.19
CA LEU A 52 -1.88 2.22 -7.81
C LEU A 52 -0.44 1.86 -8.22
N TRP A 53 0.37 1.42 -7.26
CA TRP A 53 1.69 0.84 -7.51
C TRP A 53 1.62 -0.67 -7.30
N LEU A 54 1.59 -1.40 -8.41
CA LEU A 54 1.62 -2.86 -8.39
C LEU A 54 3.02 -3.35 -8.04
N TRP A 55 3.07 -4.39 -7.22
CA TRP A 55 4.33 -5.08 -6.91
C TRP A 55 4.82 -5.83 -8.14
N ARG A 56 6.14 -5.98 -8.26
CA ARG A 56 6.74 -6.71 -9.39
C ARG A 56 6.34 -8.18 -9.32
N GLN A 57 5.75 -8.69 -10.41
CA GLN A 57 5.47 -10.11 -10.64
C GLN A 57 6.24 -10.56 -11.89
N PRO A 58 7.53 -10.95 -11.76
CA PRO A 58 8.32 -11.37 -12.91
C PRO A 58 7.78 -12.69 -13.49
N LYS A 59 7.69 -12.79 -14.82
CA LYS A 59 7.17 -13.98 -15.51
C LYS A 59 8.16 -15.16 -15.51
N TYR A 60 9.44 -14.88 -15.29
CA TYR A 60 10.51 -15.87 -15.25
C TYR A 60 11.54 -15.49 -14.18
N THR A 61 12.26 -16.47 -13.68
CA THR A 61 13.32 -16.28 -12.68
C THR A 61 14.57 -15.69 -13.33
N GLN A 62 15.17 -14.66 -12.73
CA GLN A 62 16.44 -14.09 -13.23
C GLN A 62 17.64 -15.03 -13.06
N LYS A 63 17.60 -15.91 -12.05
CA LYS A 63 18.61 -16.94 -11.79
C LYS A 63 17.88 -18.26 -11.61
N SER A 64 18.42 -19.33 -12.19
CA SER A 64 17.83 -20.67 -12.08
C SER A 64 17.85 -21.22 -10.65
N ALA A 65 18.90 -20.91 -9.89
CA ALA A 65 19.07 -21.36 -8.51
C ALA A 65 19.51 -20.23 -7.57
N PRO A 66 19.13 -20.29 -6.28
CA PRO A 66 19.63 -19.38 -5.27
C PRO A 66 21.13 -19.58 -5.06
N ARG A 67 21.84 -18.49 -4.76
CA ARG A 67 23.27 -18.54 -4.47
C ARG A 67 23.50 -19.13 -3.08
N ARG A 68 24.43 -20.07 -2.96
CA ARG A 68 24.87 -20.60 -1.66
C ARG A 68 25.63 -19.54 -0.87
N ASN A 69 25.44 -19.53 0.44
CA ASN A 69 26.26 -18.71 1.33
C ASN A 69 27.70 -19.21 1.28
N LYS A 70 28.65 -18.29 1.06
CA LYS A 70 30.10 -18.60 1.03
C LYS A 70 30.77 -18.39 2.39
N LEU A 71 30.11 -17.71 3.32
CA LEU A 71 30.59 -17.49 4.69
C LEU A 71 29.93 -18.54 5.58
N ASP A 72 30.42 -19.76 5.49
CA ASP A 72 30.08 -20.85 6.41
C ASP A 72 31.04 -20.87 7.61
N HIS A 73 30.80 -21.75 8.58
CA HIS A 73 31.58 -21.79 9.82
C HIS A 73 33.07 -21.98 9.60
N TYR A 74 33.45 -22.77 8.59
CA TYR A 74 34.84 -23.02 8.23
C TYR A 74 35.49 -21.83 7.51
N ALA A 75 34.75 -21.11 6.66
CA ALA A 75 35.24 -19.87 6.09
C ALA A 75 35.36 -18.76 7.15
N ILE A 76 34.51 -18.78 8.17
CA ILE A 76 34.53 -17.83 9.29
C ILE A 76 35.77 -18.05 10.16
N ILE A 77 35.93 -19.25 10.75
CA ILE A 77 37.05 -19.56 11.65
C ILE A 77 38.17 -20.23 10.85
N LYS A 78 39.28 -19.51 10.63
CA LYS A 78 40.37 -20.00 9.78
C LYS A 78 41.31 -20.93 10.53
N PHE A 79 41.88 -20.46 11.63
CA PHE A 79 42.76 -21.25 12.48
C PHE A 79 42.89 -20.63 13.89
N PRO A 80 43.20 -21.44 14.91
CA PRO A 80 43.52 -20.95 16.23
C PRO A 80 44.88 -20.24 16.24
N LEU A 81 45.01 -19.20 17.06
CA LEU A 81 46.27 -18.53 17.30
C LEU A 81 47.04 -19.30 18.40
N THR A 82 48.22 -19.81 18.07
CA THR A 82 49.03 -20.66 18.96
C THR A 82 50.26 -19.94 19.52
N THR A 83 50.21 -18.62 19.67
CA THR A 83 51.29 -17.83 20.29
C THR A 83 51.30 -18.03 21.81
N GLU A 84 52.45 -17.79 22.46
CA GLU A 84 52.56 -17.89 23.93
C GLU A 84 51.51 -17.04 24.66
N SER A 85 51.25 -15.83 24.17
CA SER A 85 50.21 -14.94 24.69
C SER A 85 48.79 -15.50 24.54
N ALA A 86 48.52 -16.23 23.45
CA ALA A 86 47.24 -16.87 23.21
C ALA A 86 47.07 -18.12 24.09
N MET A 87 48.11 -18.96 24.19
CA MET A 87 48.14 -20.10 25.10
C MET A 87 47.90 -19.66 26.56
N LYS A 88 48.53 -18.56 26.98
CA LYS A 88 48.26 -17.93 28.28
C LYS A 88 46.78 -17.54 28.44
N LYS A 89 46.13 -16.97 27.42
CA LYS A 89 44.70 -16.62 27.50
C LYS A 89 43.78 -17.85 27.61
N ILE A 90 44.20 -19.01 27.13
CA ILE A 90 43.46 -20.27 27.27
C ILE A 90 43.46 -20.69 28.75
N GLU A 91 44.62 -20.66 29.40
CA GLU A 91 44.80 -21.13 30.79
C GLU A 91 44.18 -20.19 31.83
N TYR A 92 44.43 -18.88 31.72
CA TYR A 92 44.06 -17.94 32.78
C TYR A 92 42.62 -17.42 32.67
N ASN A 93 42.10 -17.25 31.46
CA ASN A 93 40.82 -16.60 31.20
C ASN A 93 39.75 -17.53 30.58
N ASN A 94 40.10 -18.78 30.26
CA ASN A 94 39.25 -19.71 29.51
C ASN A 94 38.79 -19.14 28.15
N THR A 95 39.65 -18.39 27.46
CA THR A 95 39.35 -17.77 26.15
C THR A 95 40.22 -18.36 25.04
N LEU A 96 39.58 -18.87 23.98
CA LEU A 96 40.25 -19.29 22.75
C LEU A 96 40.44 -18.08 21.83
N VAL A 97 41.63 -17.97 21.23
CA VAL A 97 41.96 -16.90 20.27
C VAL A 97 42.01 -17.51 18.87
N PHE A 98 41.22 -16.95 17.96
CA PHE A 98 41.15 -17.40 16.56
C PHE A 98 41.47 -16.26 15.60
N ILE A 99 42.04 -16.61 14.45
CA ILE A 99 42.07 -15.74 13.28
C ILE A 99 40.82 -16.01 12.44
N VAL A 100 40.09 -14.95 12.14
CA VAL A 100 38.77 -14.98 11.49
C VAL A 100 38.81 -14.23 10.15
N ASP A 101 37.87 -14.49 9.25
CA ASP A 101 37.71 -13.67 8.04
C ASP A 101 37.31 -12.21 8.34
N ILE A 102 37.86 -11.28 7.57
CA ILE A 102 37.74 -9.83 7.77
C ILE A 102 36.28 -9.35 7.66
N LYS A 103 35.45 -10.05 6.88
CA LYS A 103 34.05 -9.63 6.61
C LYS A 103 33.07 -10.03 7.71
N VAL A 104 33.53 -10.74 8.74
CA VAL A 104 32.67 -11.40 9.72
C VAL A 104 32.36 -10.48 10.90
N ASN A 105 31.11 -10.54 11.38
CA ASN A 105 30.66 -9.82 12.57
C ASN A 105 30.72 -10.70 13.83
N LYS A 106 30.77 -10.08 15.02
CA LYS A 106 30.81 -10.81 16.31
C LYS A 106 29.67 -11.81 16.50
N HIS A 107 28.49 -11.52 15.98
CA HIS A 107 27.33 -12.43 16.04
C HIS A 107 27.49 -13.70 15.20
N GLN A 108 28.35 -13.67 14.18
CA GLN A 108 28.61 -14.84 13.32
C GLN A 108 29.76 -15.70 13.87
N ILE A 109 30.59 -15.13 14.75
CA ILE A 109 31.68 -15.83 15.44
C ILE A 109 31.15 -16.58 16.67
N LYS A 110 30.15 -15.99 17.34
CA LYS A 110 29.50 -16.55 18.53
C LYS A 110 28.62 -17.74 18.17
#